data_AF-A0A1G8U3I0-F1
#
_entry.id   AF-A0A1G8U3I0-F1
#
_cell.length_a   1.000
_cell.length_b   1.000
_cell.length_c   1.000
_cell.angle_alpha   90.00
_cell.angle_beta   90.00
_cell.angle_gamma   90.00
#
_symmetry.space_group_name_H-M   'P 1'
#
loop_
_entity.id
_entity.type
_entity.pdbx_description
1 polymer ?
#
loop_
_entity_poly.entity_id
_entity_poly.type
_entity_poly.pdbx_seq_one_letter_code
_entity_poly.pdbx_strand_id
1 'polypeptide(L)'
;MFDVSPPIVRLYARAMTWYVSDRHHTARIDPFQLLAINPQQINTKLTTSGRECFAYSNAISEIVSGSWDKHVQPLAEYDLYTAFVDHFVEGTEWKNTDFYRRVERDLQRGEYKWGCENIADFEARLVRLEQLYDQIAAHGYRTQAELRNQHEEDPTIRTIHRYWPPSLHEVSIDIGRDGELILHDGRHRFTIAQVQKINQIPVRVKSRHEHWQLIRDRYVETGQLPNDELATHPDILTLEPASK
;
A
#
# COMPACT_ATOMS: atom_id res chain seq x y z
N MET A 1 19.13 2.84 24.34
CA MET A 1 18.22 1.82 23.79
C MET A 1 18.75 1.52 22.40
N PHE A 2 19.37 0.36 22.22
CA PHE A 2 20.20 0.09 21.05
C PHE A 2 19.36 0.08 19.76
N ASP A 3 19.72 0.94 18.83
CA ASP A 3 19.23 1.04 17.45
C ASP A 3 19.76 -0.14 16.60
N VAL A 4 19.45 -1.35 17.05
CA VAL A 4 19.72 -2.59 16.32
C VAL A 4 18.39 -2.95 15.63
N SER A 5 18.14 -2.75 14.35
CA SER A 5 18.95 -2.22 13.25
C SER A 5 18.07 -2.29 12.00
N PRO A 6 17.84 -1.18 11.27
CA PRO A 6 17.34 -1.25 9.90
C PRO A 6 18.13 -2.24 9.02
N PRO A 7 19.47 -2.40 9.19
CA PRO A 7 20.24 -3.44 8.50
C PRO A 7 19.78 -4.90 8.72
N ILE A 8 19.57 -5.36 9.96
CA ILE A 8 19.15 -6.76 10.21
C ILE A 8 17.74 -6.99 9.67
N VAL A 9 16.83 -6.02 9.85
CA VAL A 9 15.47 -6.12 9.31
C VAL A 9 15.50 -6.18 7.78
N ARG A 10 16.37 -5.40 7.13
CA ARG A 10 16.56 -5.45 5.67
C ARG A 10 17.11 -6.78 5.18
N LEU A 11 18.10 -7.33 5.88
CA LEU A 11 18.66 -8.64 5.55
C LEU A 11 17.61 -9.75 5.72
N TYR A 12 16.91 -9.74 6.86
CA TYR A 12 15.82 -10.67 7.15
C TYR A 12 14.72 -10.61 6.08
N ALA A 13 14.27 -9.39 5.72
CA ALA A 13 13.26 -9.17 4.70
C ALA A 13 13.63 -9.80 3.36
N ARG A 14 14.85 -9.55 2.89
CA ARG A 14 15.36 -10.09 1.62
C ARG A 14 15.52 -11.60 1.70
N ALA A 15 16.07 -12.13 2.79
CA ALA A 15 16.24 -13.57 2.97
C ALA A 15 14.89 -14.32 3.00
N MET A 16 13.91 -13.79 3.73
CA MET A 16 12.57 -14.40 3.81
C MET A 16 11.81 -14.29 2.49
N THR A 17 11.86 -13.14 1.82
CA THR A 17 11.27 -12.96 0.48
C THR A 17 11.90 -13.93 -0.52
N TRP A 18 13.23 -14.09 -0.46
CA TRP A 18 13.93 -15.02 -1.31
C TRP A 18 13.50 -16.47 -1.07
N TYR A 19 13.50 -16.89 0.20
CA TYR A 19 13.20 -18.25 0.59
C TYR A 19 11.76 -18.67 0.28
N VAL A 20 10.80 -17.77 0.52
CA VAL A 20 9.36 -18.07 0.40
C VAL A 20 8.87 -17.92 -1.04
N SER A 21 9.37 -16.92 -1.78
CA SER A 21 8.75 -16.52 -3.04
C SER A 21 9.72 -16.44 -4.20
N ASP A 22 10.92 -15.88 -4.04
CA ASP A 22 11.78 -15.55 -5.19
C ASP A 22 12.60 -16.73 -5.76
N ARG A 23 12.93 -17.74 -4.94
CA ARG A 23 13.99 -18.73 -5.26
C ARG A 23 13.75 -19.60 -6.50
N HIS A 24 12.51 -19.63 -7.00
CA HIS A 24 12.12 -20.41 -8.18
C HIS A 24 11.83 -19.55 -9.41
N HIS A 25 12.08 -18.24 -9.33
CA HIS A 25 11.72 -17.27 -10.36
C HIS A 25 12.95 -16.54 -10.87
N THR A 26 12.95 -16.26 -12.17
CA THR A 26 14.03 -15.53 -12.85
C THR A 26 13.86 -14.02 -12.64
N ALA A 27 12.63 -13.51 -12.67
CA ALA A 27 12.34 -12.11 -12.39
C ALA A 27 12.33 -11.82 -10.89
N ARG A 28 13.47 -11.34 -10.39
CA ARG A 28 13.72 -11.16 -8.96
C ARG A 28 12.72 -10.20 -8.28
N ILE A 29 12.50 -10.43 -6.99
CA ILE A 29 11.69 -9.58 -6.11
C ILE A 29 12.59 -8.91 -5.07
N ASP A 30 12.71 -7.57 -5.13
CA ASP A 30 13.23 -6.78 -4.01
C ASP A 30 12.07 -6.26 -3.15
N PRO A 31 11.93 -6.69 -1.89
CA PRO A 31 10.86 -6.23 -1.00
C PRO A 31 10.91 -4.73 -0.66
N PHE A 32 12.01 -4.04 -1.00
CA PHE A 32 12.18 -2.60 -0.78
C PHE A 32 12.05 -1.77 -2.05
N GLN A 33 11.83 -2.40 -3.20
CA GLN A 33 11.60 -1.69 -4.45
C GLN A 33 10.29 -0.91 -4.38
N LEU A 34 10.36 0.36 -4.80
CA LEU A 34 9.21 1.23 -4.92
C LEU A 34 8.86 1.39 -6.39
N LEU A 35 7.60 1.12 -6.72
CA LEU A 35 7.01 1.42 -8.01
C LEU A 35 6.43 2.82 -7.94
N ALA A 36 6.67 3.64 -8.96
CA ALA A 36 6.12 4.97 -9.03
C ALA A 36 4.85 4.90 -9.90
N ILE A 37 3.67 4.93 -9.26
CA ILE A 37 2.37 4.71 -9.93
C ILE A 37 1.48 5.94 -9.87
N ASN A 38 0.57 6.09 -10.83
CA ASN A 38 -0.49 7.09 -10.72
C ASN A 38 -1.61 6.52 -9.83
N PRO A 39 -1.95 7.15 -8.68
CA PRO A 39 -2.99 6.66 -7.79
C PRO A 39 -4.37 6.56 -8.46
N GLN A 40 -4.62 7.33 -9.53
CA GLN A 40 -5.87 7.26 -10.30
C GLN A 40 -6.04 5.93 -11.08
N GLN A 41 -4.97 5.14 -11.25
CA GLN A 41 -5.04 3.83 -11.91
C GLN A 41 -5.59 2.73 -11.00
N ILE A 42 -5.63 2.96 -9.68
CA ILE A 42 -6.10 1.98 -8.70
C ILE A 42 -7.51 2.38 -8.25
N ASN A 43 -8.47 1.51 -8.58
CA ASN A 43 -9.89 1.72 -8.28
C ASN A 43 -10.46 0.68 -7.32
N THR A 44 -9.65 -0.28 -6.89
CA THR A 44 -10.07 -1.37 -6.02
C THR A 44 -9.12 -1.53 -4.85
N LYS A 45 -9.65 -2.06 -3.74
CA LYS A 45 -8.86 -2.57 -2.63
C LYS A 45 -9.17 -4.04 -2.40
N LEU A 46 -8.25 -4.72 -1.75
CA LEU A 46 -8.49 -6.10 -1.33
C LEU A 46 -9.48 -6.13 -0.15
N THR A 47 -10.47 -7.02 -0.19
CA THR A 47 -11.43 -7.20 0.91
C THR A 47 -10.84 -8.05 2.03
N THR A 48 -11.43 -7.98 3.22
CA THR A 48 -11.08 -8.88 4.32
C THR A 48 -11.36 -10.34 3.95
N SER A 49 -12.37 -10.64 3.13
CA SER A 49 -12.64 -11.99 2.62
C SER A 49 -11.67 -12.42 1.51
N GLY A 50 -11.12 -11.47 0.75
CA GLY A 50 -9.96 -11.72 -0.10
C GLY A 50 -8.69 -12.05 0.66
N ARG A 51 -8.68 -11.69 1.94
CA ARG A 51 -7.69 -12.05 2.95
C ARG A 51 -8.27 -12.87 4.10
N GLU A 52 -9.32 -13.67 3.86
CA GLU A 52 -9.73 -14.67 4.87
C GLU A 52 -8.62 -15.73 5.08
N CYS A 53 -7.56 -15.70 4.28
CA CYS A 53 -6.26 -16.28 4.58
C CYS A 53 -5.29 -15.24 5.20
N PHE A 54 -5.54 -14.80 6.44
CA PHE A 54 -4.47 -14.26 7.31
C PHE A 54 -3.49 -15.36 7.77
N ALA A 55 -3.74 -16.61 7.39
CA ALA A 55 -2.65 -17.56 7.26
C ALA A 55 -1.90 -17.17 5.98
N TYR A 56 -0.76 -16.50 6.08
CA TYR A 56 0.49 -16.89 5.41
C TYR A 56 1.59 -15.83 5.59
N SER A 57 2.81 -16.40 5.71
CA SER A 57 4.12 -15.85 5.40
C SER A 57 4.68 -14.71 6.26
N ASN A 58 5.82 -15.00 6.91
CA ASN A 58 6.72 -13.99 7.51
C ASN A 58 7.40 -13.09 6.45
N ALA A 59 7.12 -13.27 5.15
CA ALA A 59 7.75 -12.50 4.08
C ALA A 59 7.08 -11.12 3.89
N ILE A 60 7.93 -10.12 3.65
CA ILE A 60 7.50 -8.75 3.41
C ILE A 60 6.87 -8.56 2.03
N SER A 61 7.39 -9.28 1.02
CA SER A 61 6.80 -9.38 -0.31
C SER A 61 6.69 -10.84 -0.71
N GLU A 62 5.67 -11.20 -1.47
CA GLU A 62 5.34 -12.60 -1.75
C GLU A 62 4.69 -12.84 -3.11
N ILE A 63 4.73 -14.10 -3.54
CA ILE A 63 4.03 -14.63 -4.71
C ILE A 63 2.97 -15.61 -4.19
N VAL A 64 1.70 -15.38 -4.57
CA VAL A 64 0.55 -16.12 -4.05
C VAL A 64 -0.34 -16.58 -5.19
N SER A 65 -0.68 -17.86 -5.23
CA SER A 65 -1.62 -18.43 -6.19
C SER A 65 -3.06 -18.39 -5.66
N GLY A 66 -4.02 -18.77 -6.49
CA GLY A 66 -5.43 -18.90 -6.09
C GLY A 66 -6.35 -17.84 -6.69
N SER A 67 -7.31 -17.37 -5.89
CA SER A 67 -8.35 -16.43 -6.34
C SER A 67 -8.48 -15.19 -5.46
N TRP A 68 -7.47 -14.91 -4.63
CA TRP A 68 -7.46 -13.78 -3.71
C TRP A 68 -7.67 -12.44 -4.44
N ASP A 69 -7.14 -12.31 -5.65
CA ASP A 69 -7.23 -11.14 -6.52
C ASP A 69 -8.64 -10.85 -7.02
N LYS A 70 -9.56 -11.81 -6.94
CA LYS A 70 -10.98 -11.62 -7.29
C LYS A 70 -11.82 -11.05 -6.14
N HIS A 71 -11.31 -11.13 -4.92
CA HIS A 71 -12.03 -10.70 -3.73
C HIS A 71 -11.71 -9.25 -3.39
N VAL A 72 -12.07 -8.37 -4.32
CA VAL A 72 -11.82 -6.94 -4.24
C VAL A 72 -13.10 -6.15 -4.02
N GLN A 73 -12.96 -4.95 -3.49
CA GLN A 73 -14.03 -3.97 -3.32
C GLN A 73 -13.66 -2.70 -4.10
N PRO A 74 -14.57 -2.13 -4.90
CA PRO A 74 -14.37 -0.81 -5.49
C PRO A 74 -14.12 0.25 -4.42
N LEU A 75 -13.13 1.13 -4.64
CA LEU A 75 -12.84 2.23 -3.71
C LEU A 75 -14.02 3.20 -3.58
N ALA A 76 -14.80 3.38 -4.65
CA ALA A 76 -16.01 4.19 -4.63
C ALA A 76 -17.09 3.67 -3.66
N GLU A 77 -17.03 2.39 -3.28
CA GLU A 77 -17.94 1.79 -2.28
C GLU A 77 -17.29 1.67 -0.90
N TYR A 78 -16.03 2.10 -0.75
CA TYR A 78 -15.32 2.06 0.51
C TYR A 78 -15.61 3.34 1.30
N ASP A 79 -16.27 3.19 2.43
CA ASP A 79 -16.73 4.30 3.27
C ASP A 79 -15.63 5.30 3.69
N LEU A 80 -14.39 4.84 3.90
CA LEU A 80 -13.25 5.73 4.16
C LEU A 80 -12.96 6.61 2.94
N TYR A 81 -12.97 6.02 1.74
CA TYR A 81 -12.72 6.75 0.51
C TYR A 81 -13.81 7.81 0.26
N THR A 82 -15.08 7.42 0.40
CA THR A 82 -16.19 8.36 0.24
C THR A 82 -16.12 9.48 1.28
N ALA A 83 -15.79 9.19 2.54
CA ALA A 83 -15.70 10.23 3.56
C ALA A 83 -14.57 11.24 3.32
N PHE A 84 -13.46 10.82 2.70
CA PHE A 84 -12.39 11.75 2.32
C PHE A 84 -12.85 12.65 1.17
N VAL A 85 -13.60 12.12 0.20
CA VAL A 85 -14.21 12.93 -0.85
C VAL A 85 -15.22 13.92 -0.25
N ASP A 86 -16.17 13.43 0.54
CA ASP A 86 -17.20 14.26 1.19
C ASP A 86 -16.57 15.40 2.01
N HIS A 87 -15.51 15.09 2.77
CA HIS A 87 -14.89 16.06 3.65
C HIS A 87 -13.97 17.03 2.89
N PHE A 88 -12.99 16.52 2.14
CA PHE A 88 -11.95 17.36 1.54
C PHE A 88 -12.35 18.00 0.21
N VAL A 89 -13.33 17.42 -0.50
CA VAL A 89 -13.81 17.96 -1.80
C VAL A 89 -15.13 18.69 -1.62
N GLU A 90 -16.10 18.07 -0.95
CA GLU A 90 -17.45 18.63 -0.81
C GLU A 90 -17.62 19.53 0.45
N GLY A 91 -16.61 19.57 1.33
CA GLY A 91 -16.63 20.43 2.53
C GLY A 91 -17.54 19.93 3.65
N THR A 92 -17.91 18.64 3.63
CA THR A 92 -18.75 18.03 4.68
C THR A 92 -17.95 17.88 5.97
N GLU A 93 -18.49 18.32 7.11
CA GLU A 93 -17.84 18.07 8.40
C GLU A 93 -17.70 16.57 8.67
N TRP A 94 -16.58 16.14 9.23
CA TRP A 94 -16.34 14.72 9.54
C TRP A 94 -17.52 14.06 10.26
N LYS A 95 -18.11 14.73 11.24
CA LYS A 95 -19.24 14.23 12.06
C LYS A 95 -20.47 13.85 11.23
N ASN A 96 -20.62 14.44 10.05
CA ASN A 96 -21.74 14.19 9.14
C ASN A 96 -21.44 13.10 8.11
N THR A 97 -20.20 12.61 8.02
CA THR A 97 -19.83 11.51 7.11
C THR A 97 -20.32 10.15 7.64
N ASP A 98 -20.66 9.23 6.73
CA ASP A 98 -21.06 7.87 7.09
C ASP A 98 -19.94 7.09 7.79
N PHE A 99 -18.69 7.34 7.38
CA PHE A 99 -17.50 6.79 8.02
C PHE A 99 -17.42 7.15 9.50
N TYR A 100 -17.58 8.44 9.84
CA TYR A 100 -17.51 8.89 11.22
C TYR A 100 -18.60 8.23 12.07
N ARG A 101 -19.86 8.27 11.59
CA ARG A 101 -21.01 7.69 12.32
C ARG A 101 -20.85 6.19 12.53
N ARG A 102 -20.26 5.47 11.57
CA ARG A 102 -19.92 4.05 11.74
C ARG A 102 -18.85 3.85 12.80
N VAL A 103 -17.73 4.57 12.71
CA VAL A 103 -16.61 4.42 13.64
C VAL A 103 -17.01 4.80 15.07
N GLU A 104 -17.79 5.85 15.25
CA GLU A 104 -18.34 6.24 16.56
C GLU A 104 -19.18 5.11 17.17
N ARG A 105 -20.07 4.48 16.38
CA ARG A 105 -20.87 3.34 16.84
C ARG A 105 -20.01 2.13 17.21
N ASP A 106 -18.97 1.86 16.42
CA ASP A 106 -18.05 0.75 16.67
C ASP A 106 -17.24 0.97 17.96
N LEU A 107 -16.75 2.19 18.19
CA LEU A 107 -16.04 2.58 19.43
C LEU A 107 -16.97 2.52 20.65
N GLN A 108 -18.23 2.94 20.53
CA GLN A 108 -19.23 2.82 21.60
C GLN A 108 -19.52 1.35 21.97
N ARG A 109 -19.32 0.42 21.04
CA ARG A 109 -19.42 -1.04 21.29
C ARG A 109 -18.14 -1.64 21.87
N GLY A 110 -17.10 -0.83 22.09
CA GLY A 110 -15.79 -1.27 22.59
C GLY A 110 -14.88 -1.87 21.52
N GLU A 111 -15.15 -1.66 20.23
CA GLU A 111 -14.22 -2.07 19.18
C GLU A 111 -12.99 -1.15 19.13
N TYR A 112 -11.81 -1.74 18.96
CA TYR A 112 -10.55 -1.00 18.81
C TYR A 112 -10.19 -0.83 17.34
N LYS A 113 -10.02 0.42 16.86
CA LYS A 113 -9.69 0.72 15.45
C LYS A 113 -8.57 1.72 15.32
N TRP A 114 -7.56 1.41 14.51
CA TRP A 114 -6.41 2.27 14.18
C TRP A 114 -5.65 2.88 15.36
N GLY A 115 -5.68 2.25 16.53
CA GLY A 115 -5.06 2.79 17.72
C GLY A 115 -5.99 3.62 18.61
N CYS A 116 -7.26 3.79 18.23
CA CYS A 116 -8.24 4.58 18.95
C CYS A 116 -9.10 3.66 19.82
N GLU A 117 -9.19 3.99 21.11
CA GLU A 117 -10.00 3.28 22.11
C GLU A 117 -11.33 3.99 22.37
N ASN A 118 -11.38 5.30 22.11
CA ASN A 118 -12.54 6.14 22.35
C ASN A 118 -12.69 7.20 21.26
N ILE A 119 -13.80 7.95 21.32
CA ILE A 119 -14.13 8.97 20.32
C ILE A 119 -13.12 10.13 20.28
N ALA A 120 -12.54 10.51 21.43
CA ALA A 120 -11.55 11.58 21.49
C ALA A 120 -10.24 11.19 20.79
N ASP A 121 -9.80 9.93 20.93
CA ASP A 121 -8.64 9.42 20.18
C ASP A 121 -8.90 9.45 18.67
N PHE A 122 -10.14 9.17 18.26
CA PHE A 122 -10.54 9.18 16.86
C PHE A 122 -10.61 10.61 16.31
N GLU A 123 -11.21 11.56 17.03
CA GLU A 123 -11.21 12.97 16.65
C GLU A 123 -9.77 13.52 16.56
N ALA A 124 -8.89 13.18 17.51
CA ALA A 124 -7.46 13.53 17.44
C ALA A 124 -6.74 12.87 16.26
N ARG A 125 -7.22 11.72 15.78
CA ARG A 125 -6.73 11.10 14.55
C ARG A 125 -7.20 11.86 13.31
N LEU A 126 -8.44 12.37 13.27
CA LEU A 126 -8.96 13.17 12.16
C LEU A 126 -8.17 14.47 11.98
N VAL A 127 -7.82 15.15 13.08
CA VAL A 127 -6.93 16.33 13.03
C VAL A 127 -5.57 15.99 12.41
N ARG A 128 -5.01 14.83 12.72
CA ARG A 128 -3.75 14.36 12.11
C ARG A 128 -3.91 14.01 10.63
N LEU A 129 -5.10 13.59 10.20
CA LEU A 129 -5.41 13.37 8.79
C LEU A 129 -5.56 14.68 8.02
N GLU A 130 -6.13 15.72 8.63
CA GLU A 130 -6.15 17.07 8.05
C GLU A 130 -4.72 17.61 7.88
N GLN A 131 -3.87 17.47 8.90
CA GLN A 131 -2.46 17.85 8.80
C GLN A 131 -1.74 17.11 7.67
N LEU A 132 -1.97 15.81 7.51
CA LEU A 132 -1.41 15.02 6.42
C LEU A 132 -1.91 15.51 5.05
N TYR A 133 -3.20 15.83 4.95
CA TYR A 133 -3.80 16.39 3.74
C TYR A 133 -3.12 17.70 3.35
N ASP A 134 -2.98 18.63 4.29
CA ASP A 134 -2.34 19.93 4.07
C ASP A 134 -0.86 19.78 3.67
N GLN A 135 -0.13 18.87 4.32
CA GLN A 135 1.27 18.59 3.98
C GLN A 135 1.43 18.06 2.55
N ILE A 136 0.60 17.11 2.13
CA ILE A 136 0.66 16.56 0.77
C ILE A 136 0.21 17.62 -0.25
N ALA A 137 -0.77 18.46 0.07
CA ALA A 137 -1.20 19.55 -0.80
C ALA A 137 -0.08 20.59 -1.00
N ALA A 138 0.64 20.93 0.06
CA ALA A 138 1.68 21.95 0.03
C ALA A 138 3.00 21.48 -0.60
N HIS A 139 3.37 20.21 -0.41
CA HIS A 139 4.70 19.71 -0.75
C HIS A 139 4.70 18.55 -1.76
N GLY A 140 3.52 18.09 -2.18
CA GLY A 140 3.36 16.85 -2.90
C GLY A 140 3.59 15.62 -2.00
N TYR A 141 3.50 14.44 -2.61
CA TYR A 141 3.74 13.20 -1.87
C TYR A 141 5.24 12.95 -1.67
N ARG A 142 5.65 12.71 -0.43
CA ARG A 142 7.02 12.33 -0.06
C ARG A 142 7.08 10.92 0.51
N THR A 143 8.13 10.19 0.19
CA THR A 143 8.42 8.88 0.81
C THR A 143 8.64 9.04 2.30
N GLN A 144 8.35 8.00 3.06
CA GLN A 144 8.67 7.88 4.48
C GLN A 144 10.18 7.94 4.73
N ALA A 145 10.99 7.53 3.75
CA ALA A 145 12.45 7.67 3.82
C ALA A 145 12.88 9.15 3.74
N GLU A 146 12.29 9.93 2.83
CA GLU A 146 12.57 11.37 2.69
C GLU A 146 12.14 12.15 3.93
N LEU A 147 10.91 11.92 4.42
CA LEU A 147 10.40 12.58 5.63
C LEU A 147 11.36 12.35 6.80
N ARG A 148 11.73 11.10 7.05
CA ARG A 148 12.64 10.77 8.15
C ARG A 148 14.02 11.39 7.99
N ASN A 149 14.56 11.43 6.78
CA ASN A 149 15.88 12.05 6.52
C ASN A 149 15.86 13.56 6.77
N GLN A 150 14.69 14.20 6.67
CA GLN A 150 14.50 15.63 6.94
C GLN A 150 14.01 15.90 8.37
N HIS A 151 13.97 14.88 9.22
CA HIS A 151 13.41 14.95 10.57
C HIS A 151 11.94 15.40 10.60
N GLU A 152 11.22 15.16 9.51
CA GLU A 152 9.77 15.28 9.41
C GLU A 152 9.13 13.91 9.70
N GLU A 153 7.89 13.91 10.20
CA GLU A 153 7.13 12.69 10.45
C GLU A 153 5.74 12.79 9.79
N ASP A 154 5.28 11.69 9.21
CA ASP A 154 3.86 11.54 8.86
C ASP A 154 3.03 11.60 10.16
N PRO A 155 2.10 12.55 10.31
CA PRO A 155 1.35 12.75 11.56
C PRO A 155 0.49 11.52 11.91
N THR A 156 0.22 10.64 10.94
CA THR A 156 -0.54 9.41 11.14
C THR A 156 0.32 8.22 11.56
N ILE A 157 1.65 8.36 11.56
CA ILE A 157 2.58 7.28 11.93
C ILE A 157 2.46 6.97 13.42
N ARG A 158 2.42 5.68 13.75
CA ARG A 158 2.39 5.19 15.15
C ARG A 158 3.80 4.84 15.63
N THR A 159 3.99 4.84 16.95
CA THR A 159 5.27 4.51 17.59
C THR A 159 5.84 3.14 17.19
N ILE A 160 4.98 2.14 16.96
CA ILE A 160 5.39 0.79 16.51
C ILE A 160 6.15 0.81 15.17
N HIS A 161 5.90 1.80 14.32
CA HIS A 161 6.53 1.91 13.00
C HIS A 161 7.99 2.36 13.10
N ARG A 162 8.39 3.02 14.19
CA ARG A 162 9.77 3.51 14.36
C ARG A 162 10.82 2.38 14.37
N TYR A 163 10.41 1.14 14.66
CA TYR A 163 11.30 -0.03 14.70
C TYR A 163 11.47 -0.75 13.36
N TRP A 164 10.78 -0.30 12.30
CA TRP A 164 10.85 -0.89 10.97
C TRP A 164 11.48 0.07 9.96
N PRO A 165 12.16 -0.43 8.90
CA PRO A 165 12.61 0.40 7.79
C PRO A 165 11.47 1.26 7.22
N PRO A 166 11.74 2.54 6.86
CA PRO A 166 10.69 3.48 6.48
C PRO A 166 10.03 3.08 5.17
N SER A 167 10.79 2.43 4.28
CA SER A 167 10.33 1.84 3.03
C SER A 167 9.24 0.76 3.22
N LEU A 168 9.12 0.17 4.41
CA LEU A 168 8.04 -0.78 4.71
C LEU A 168 6.76 -0.10 5.19
N HIS A 169 6.84 1.19 5.51
CA HIS A 169 5.69 2.01 5.82
C HIS A 169 5.13 2.71 4.60
N GLU A 170 5.66 2.50 3.40
CA GLU A 170 5.04 3.05 2.18
C GLU A 170 3.65 2.46 1.93
N VAL A 171 2.85 3.19 1.14
CA VAL A 171 1.62 2.64 0.57
C VAL A 171 1.97 1.33 -0.13
N SER A 172 1.15 0.31 0.09
CA SER A 172 1.38 -1.00 -0.52
C SER A 172 0.21 -1.44 -1.37
N ILE A 173 0.55 -2.14 -2.44
CA ILE A 173 -0.37 -2.66 -3.42
C ILE A 173 -0.13 -4.15 -3.62
N ASP A 174 -1.16 -4.84 -4.08
CA ASP A 174 -1.10 -6.20 -4.58
C ASP A 174 -1.30 -6.17 -6.11
N ILE A 175 -0.69 -7.11 -6.84
CA ILE A 175 -0.82 -7.23 -8.30
C ILE A 175 -1.57 -8.52 -8.63
N GLY A 176 -2.72 -8.37 -9.27
CA GLY A 176 -3.62 -9.44 -9.69
C GLY A 176 -3.03 -10.32 -10.80
N ARG A 177 -3.77 -11.38 -11.18
CA ARG A 177 -3.30 -12.38 -12.14
C ARG A 177 -2.96 -11.80 -13.52
N ASP A 178 -3.68 -10.77 -13.93
CA ASP A 178 -3.56 -10.15 -15.26
C ASP A 178 -2.85 -8.78 -15.19
N GLY A 179 -2.30 -8.42 -14.02
CA GLY A 179 -1.59 -7.15 -13.80
C GLY A 179 -2.47 -6.06 -13.18
N GLU A 180 -3.65 -6.39 -12.66
CA GLU A 180 -4.47 -5.39 -11.98
C GLU A 180 -3.79 -4.89 -10.71
N LEU A 181 -3.73 -3.57 -10.55
CA LEU A 181 -3.19 -2.94 -9.35
C LEU A 181 -4.31 -2.82 -8.30
N ILE A 182 -4.11 -3.43 -7.13
CA ILE A 182 -5.09 -3.51 -6.05
C ILE A 182 -4.50 -2.84 -4.80
N LEU A 183 -5.23 -1.92 -4.17
CA LEU A 183 -4.78 -1.30 -2.92
C LEU A 183 -4.73 -2.35 -1.79
N HIS A 184 -3.56 -2.50 -1.18
CA HIS A 184 -3.37 -3.37 -0.02
C HIS A 184 -3.47 -2.59 1.30
N ASP A 185 -2.53 -1.69 1.55
CA ASP A 185 -2.45 -0.90 2.79
C ASP A 185 -1.87 0.51 2.54
N GLY A 186 -1.92 1.39 3.53
CA GLY A 186 -1.62 2.82 3.37
C GLY A 186 -2.85 3.63 2.94
N ARG A 187 -4.05 3.14 3.27
CA ARG A 187 -5.35 3.63 2.79
C ARG A 187 -5.53 5.14 2.92
N HIS A 188 -5.10 5.75 4.02
CA HIS A 188 -5.22 7.20 4.22
C HIS A 188 -4.34 7.99 3.23
N ARG A 189 -3.03 7.69 3.19
CA ARG A 189 -2.07 8.34 2.29
C ARG A 189 -2.44 8.15 0.83
N PHE A 190 -2.85 6.93 0.46
CA PHE A 190 -3.32 6.62 -0.87
C PHE A 190 -4.57 7.44 -1.24
N THR A 191 -5.58 7.45 -0.36
CA THR A 191 -6.83 8.18 -0.61
C THR A 191 -6.60 9.69 -0.73
N ILE A 192 -5.75 10.28 0.13
CA ILE A 192 -5.38 11.70 0.03
C ILE A 192 -4.72 11.99 -1.32
N ALA A 193 -3.73 11.17 -1.71
CA ALA A 193 -3.07 11.33 -3.00
C ALA A 193 -4.04 11.22 -4.18
N GLN A 194 -5.04 10.33 -4.08
CA GLN A 194 -6.08 10.17 -5.08
C GLN A 194 -7.03 11.39 -5.14
N VAL A 195 -7.52 11.86 -3.98
CA VAL A 195 -8.39 13.05 -3.88
C VAL A 195 -7.69 14.30 -4.42
N GLN A 196 -6.42 14.48 -4.10
CA GLN A 196 -5.60 15.62 -4.57
C GLN A 196 -5.10 15.46 -6.02
N LYS A 197 -5.43 14.36 -6.69
CA LYS A 197 -5.02 14.07 -8.07
C LYS A 197 -3.50 14.15 -8.26
N ILE A 198 -2.74 13.65 -7.29
CA ILE A 198 -1.29 13.55 -7.39
C ILE A 198 -0.94 12.64 -8.58
N ASN A 199 -0.03 13.10 -9.44
CA ASN A 199 0.31 12.39 -10.68
C ASN A 199 0.99 11.04 -10.42
N GLN A 200 1.83 10.97 -9.38
CA GLN A 200 2.61 9.79 -9.09
C GLN A 200 2.93 9.68 -7.60
N ILE A 201 2.79 8.47 -7.05
CA ILE A 201 3.21 8.14 -5.69
C ILE A 201 4.09 6.88 -5.69
N PRO A 202 5.07 6.81 -4.79
CA PRO A 202 5.84 5.59 -4.55
C PRO A 202 4.97 4.57 -3.79
N VAL A 203 4.89 3.36 -4.32
CA VAL A 203 4.21 2.24 -3.68
C VAL A 203 5.09 1.00 -3.65
N ARG A 204 4.87 0.16 -2.66
CA ARG A 204 5.52 -1.15 -2.53
C ARG A 204 4.58 -2.25 -2.99
N VAL A 205 5.10 -3.26 -3.67
CA VAL A 205 4.34 -4.47 -3.96
C VAL A 205 4.42 -5.43 -2.77
N LYS A 206 3.27 -5.67 -2.12
CA LYS A 206 3.15 -6.68 -1.06
C LYS A 206 3.00 -8.07 -1.66
N SER A 207 2.00 -8.29 -2.50
CA SER A 207 1.77 -9.61 -3.10
C SER A 207 1.66 -9.52 -4.62
N ARG A 208 2.24 -10.50 -5.31
CA ARG A 208 2.03 -10.73 -6.74
C ARG A 208 1.29 -12.04 -6.93
N HIS A 209 0.37 -12.07 -7.88
CA HIS A 209 -0.24 -13.34 -8.26
C HIS A 209 0.78 -14.23 -8.99
N GLU A 210 0.73 -15.53 -8.78
CA GLU A 210 1.65 -16.49 -9.41
C GLU A 210 1.66 -16.38 -10.95
N HIS A 211 0.48 -16.28 -11.57
CA HIS A 211 0.35 -16.03 -13.01
C HIS A 211 1.13 -14.79 -13.45
N TRP A 212 0.97 -13.67 -12.73
CA TRP A 212 1.66 -12.43 -13.06
C TRP A 212 3.19 -12.59 -12.95
N GLN A 213 3.66 -13.31 -11.94
CA GLN A 213 5.08 -13.61 -11.82
C GLN A 213 5.61 -14.43 -13.00
N LEU A 214 4.85 -15.40 -13.51
CA LEU A 214 5.26 -16.18 -14.70
C LEU A 214 5.36 -15.30 -15.96
N ILE A 215 4.53 -14.25 -16.06
CA ILE A 215 4.67 -13.24 -17.13
C ILE A 215 5.99 -12.47 -16.98
N ARG A 216 6.31 -12.02 -15.76
CA ARG A 216 7.59 -11.33 -15.46
C ARG A 216 8.79 -12.21 -15.79
N ASP A 217 8.76 -13.49 -15.40
CA ASP A 217 9.84 -14.45 -15.66
C ASP A 217 10.04 -14.64 -17.17
N ARG A 218 8.95 -14.87 -17.92
CA ARG A 218 9.01 -14.99 -19.38
C ARG A 218 9.58 -13.72 -20.02
N TYR A 219 9.19 -12.55 -19.54
CA TYR A 219 9.71 -11.29 -20.06
C TYR A 219 11.22 -11.18 -19.84
N VAL A 220 11.70 -11.51 -18.64
CA VAL A 220 13.14 -11.53 -18.34
C VAL A 220 13.87 -12.57 -19.19
N GLU A 221 13.30 -13.75 -19.41
CA GLU A 221 13.95 -14.84 -20.16
C GLU A 221 13.96 -14.63 -21.68
N THR A 222 12.89 -14.06 -22.24
CA THR A 222 12.66 -14.05 -23.70
C THR A 222 12.54 -12.65 -24.29
N GLY A 223 12.36 -11.62 -23.45
CA GLY A 223 12.02 -10.26 -23.86
C GLY A 223 10.60 -10.12 -24.42
N GLN A 224 9.75 -11.16 -24.33
CA GLN A 224 8.40 -11.16 -24.89
C GLN A 224 7.34 -11.04 -23.81
N LEU A 225 6.36 -10.15 -24.05
CA LEU A 225 5.16 -10.01 -23.24
C LEU A 225 3.97 -10.68 -23.95
N PRO A 226 2.94 -11.13 -23.20
CA PRO A 226 1.69 -11.63 -23.78
C PRO A 226 0.96 -10.60 -24.65
N ASN A 227 1.06 -9.31 -24.29
CA ASN A 227 0.46 -8.18 -24.99
C ASN A 227 1.37 -6.95 -24.84
N ASP A 228 1.43 -6.10 -25.88
CA ASP A 228 2.24 -4.88 -25.91
C ASP A 228 1.79 -3.84 -24.87
N GLU A 229 0.50 -3.84 -24.49
CA GLU A 229 -0.02 -2.95 -23.44
C GLU A 229 0.69 -3.13 -22.09
N LEU A 230 1.10 -4.37 -21.79
CA LEU A 230 1.82 -4.70 -20.55
C LEU A 230 3.23 -4.11 -20.50
N ALA A 231 3.79 -3.66 -21.63
CA ALA A 231 5.10 -3.03 -21.65
C ALA A 231 5.13 -1.71 -20.87
N THR A 232 3.97 -1.08 -20.69
CA THR A 232 3.80 0.15 -19.90
C THR A 232 3.47 -0.12 -18.43
N HIS A 233 3.28 -1.38 -18.04
CA HIS A 233 2.91 -1.74 -16.68
C HIS A 233 4.04 -1.38 -15.70
N PRO A 234 3.75 -0.70 -14.57
CA PRO A 234 4.80 -0.18 -13.67
C PRO A 234 5.71 -1.27 -13.10
N ASP A 235 5.18 -2.48 -12.88
CA ASP A 235 5.97 -3.62 -12.40
C ASP A 235 6.89 -4.22 -13.48
N ILE A 236 6.55 -4.09 -14.76
CA ILE A 236 7.35 -4.57 -15.90
C ILE A 236 8.45 -3.56 -16.24
N LEU A 237 8.16 -2.26 -16.16
CA LEU A 237 9.14 -1.18 -16.40
C LEU A 237 10.37 -1.24 -15.49
N THR A 238 10.29 -1.98 -14.39
CA THR A 238 11.43 -2.19 -13.48
C THR A 238 12.33 -3.37 -13.85
N LEU A 239 11.97 -4.14 -14.87
CA LEU A 239 12.69 -5.32 -15.32
C LEU A 239 13.53 -4.99 -16.53
N GLU A 240 14.74 -5.54 -16.58
CA GLU A 240 15.56 -5.56 -17.78
C GLU A 240 15.36 -6.93 -18.46
N PRO A 241 14.95 -6.98 -19.75
CA PRO A 241 14.89 -8.25 -20.47
C PRO A 241 16.31 -8.79 -20.66
N ALA A 242 16.46 -10.12 -20.71
CA ALA A 242 17.75 -10.73 -21.04
C ALA A 242 18.26 -10.14 -22.36
N SER A 243 19.48 -9.60 -22.31
CA SER A 243 20.17 -9.14 -23.51
C SER A 243 20.24 -10.30 -24.51
N LYS A 244 19.68 -10.10 -25.70
CA LYS A 244 19.91 -11.00 -26.84
C LYS A 244 21.36 -10.95 -27.28
#